data_AF-D4YU43-F1
#
_entry.id   AF-D4YU43-F1
#
_cell.length_a   1.000
_cell.length_b   1.000
_cell.length_c   1.000
_cell.angle_alpha   90.00
_cell.angle_beta   90.00
_cell.angle_gamma   90.00
#
_symmetry.space_group_name_H-M   'P 1'
#
loop_
_entity.id
_entity.type
_entity.pdbx_description
1 polymer ?
#
loop_
_entity_poly.entity_id
_entity_poly.type
_entity_poly.pdbx_seq_one_letter_code
_entity_poly.pdbx_strand_id
1 'polypeptide(L)'
;MSNYFSMEAFDYDDIQLVPNKGIIKSRREADTSVRFGNRTFKIPVVPANMESVIDDKLAVWLAENGYYYIMHRFQPEKRIDFIKMMHEKGLFASISVGIKDSEYNFIDQLVAEDVKPEYITIDVAHGHSVYVIKMIHYIKEKLPDAFLTVGNVATPEAVRELENEGADATKVGVGPGRACITKLKTGFGTVVAGNWLP
;
A
#
# COMPACT_ATOMS: atom_id res chain seq x y z
N MET A 1 16.29 11.71 -30.51
CA MET A 1 16.86 11.38 -29.18
C MET A 1 16.83 12.65 -28.35
N SER A 2 16.23 12.66 -27.16
CA SER A 2 16.28 13.71 -26.11
C SER A 2 14.94 14.29 -25.61
N ASN A 3 13.94 13.46 -25.29
CA ASN A 3 12.86 13.86 -24.37
C ASN A 3 12.87 13.08 -23.04
N TYR A 4 13.71 12.06 -22.89
CA TYR A 4 13.84 11.28 -21.64
C TYR A 4 14.83 11.88 -20.63
N PHE A 5 15.66 12.84 -21.04
CA PHE A 5 16.68 13.47 -20.19
C PHE A 5 16.29 14.84 -19.64
N SER A 6 15.07 15.34 -19.93
CA SER A 6 14.66 16.71 -19.60
C SER A 6 13.71 16.83 -18.41
N MET A 7 13.42 15.75 -17.70
CA MET A 7 12.55 15.82 -16.52
C MET A 7 13.42 16.03 -15.29
N GLU A 8 13.34 17.23 -14.71
CA GLU A 8 13.91 17.48 -13.39
C GLU A 8 13.22 16.57 -12.37
N ALA A 9 14.06 15.91 -11.59
CA ALA A 9 13.73 14.89 -10.62
C ALA A 9 14.18 15.40 -9.25
N PHE A 10 13.28 15.37 -8.27
CA PHE A 10 13.49 15.92 -6.93
C PHE A 10 13.18 14.84 -5.87
N ASP A 11 13.94 14.84 -4.79
CA ASP A 11 13.73 14.02 -3.60
C ASP A 11 13.28 14.88 -2.40
N TYR A 12 13.02 14.27 -1.25
CA TYR A 12 12.58 14.99 -0.04
C TYR A 12 13.56 16.08 0.39
N ASP A 13 14.88 15.84 0.28
CA ASP A 13 15.92 16.78 0.70
C ASP A 13 16.04 17.99 -0.26
N ASP A 14 15.46 17.91 -1.45
CA ASP A 14 15.46 18.99 -2.45
C ASP A 14 14.33 20.00 -2.22
N ILE A 15 13.36 19.69 -1.35
CA ILE A 15 12.11 20.46 -1.20
C ILE A 15 12.03 21.17 0.16
N GLN A 16 11.70 22.45 0.13
CA GLN A 16 11.24 23.21 1.30
C GLN A 16 9.84 23.78 1.06
N LEU A 17 8.94 23.57 2.03
CA LEU A 17 7.60 24.15 1.99
C LEU A 17 7.64 25.63 2.40
N VAL A 18 7.05 26.50 1.58
CA VAL A 18 6.91 27.92 1.89
C VAL A 18 5.71 28.13 2.83
N PRO A 19 5.88 28.77 3.99
CA PRO A 19 4.76 29.02 4.91
C PRO A 19 3.69 29.94 4.30
N ASN A 20 2.42 29.54 4.44
CA ASN A 20 1.26 30.39 4.14
C ASN A 20 0.74 31.12 5.39
N LYS A 21 -0.13 32.13 5.19
CA LYS A 21 -0.80 32.83 6.30
C LYS A 21 -1.59 31.83 7.17
N GLY A 22 -1.18 31.68 8.43
CA GLY A 22 -1.87 30.84 9.40
C GLY A 22 -3.27 31.36 9.73
N ILE A 23 -4.27 30.48 9.69
CA ILE A 23 -5.67 30.78 10.01
C ILE A 23 -6.15 30.14 11.32
N ILE A 24 -5.30 29.31 11.96
CA ILE A 24 -5.56 28.65 13.24
C ILE A 24 -4.72 29.28 14.35
N LYS A 25 -5.20 29.27 15.60
CA LYS A 25 -4.48 29.88 16.74
C LYS A 25 -3.52 28.91 17.42
N SER A 26 -3.84 27.62 17.40
CA SER A 26 -3.03 26.55 17.99
C SER A 26 -2.91 25.38 17.03
N ARG A 27 -1.75 24.69 17.03
CA ARG A 27 -1.56 23.43 16.29
C ARG A 27 -2.58 22.33 16.65
N ARG A 28 -3.23 22.45 17.82
CA ARG A 28 -4.30 21.53 18.25
C ARG A 28 -5.57 21.64 17.43
N GLU A 29 -5.74 22.73 16.67
CA GLU A 29 -6.88 22.95 15.77
C GLU A 29 -6.66 22.30 14.40
N ALA A 30 -5.45 21.83 14.09
CA ALA A 30 -5.17 21.12 12.85
C ALA A 30 -5.65 19.66 12.95
N ASP A 31 -6.57 19.27 12.07
CA ASP A 31 -6.99 17.88 11.92
C ASP A 31 -6.05 17.15 10.95
N THR A 32 -5.41 16.09 11.43
CA THR A 32 -4.50 15.24 10.65
C THR A 32 -5.18 13.98 10.13
N SER A 33 -6.48 13.80 10.39
CA SER A 33 -7.18 12.60 9.99
C SER A 33 -7.26 12.46 8.48
N VAL A 34 -7.29 11.21 8.01
CA VAL A 34 -7.41 10.87 6.59
C VAL A 34 -8.44 9.78 6.41
N ARG A 35 -9.27 9.90 5.38
CA ARG A 35 -10.17 8.82 4.96
C ARG A 35 -9.46 7.94 3.93
N PHE A 36 -9.43 6.64 4.17
CA PHE A 36 -8.85 5.65 3.26
C PHE A 36 -9.76 4.43 3.17
N GLY A 37 -10.35 4.23 1.98
CA GLY A 37 -11.52 3.37 1.81
C GLY A 37 -12.72 3.91 2.59
N ASN A 38 -13.40 3.02 3.31
CA ASN A 38 -14.58 3.35 4.12
C ASN A 38 -14.25 3.76 5.57
N ARG A 39 -12.96 3.85 5.95
CA ARG A 39 -12.52 4.18 7.32
C ARG A 39 -11.76 5.51 7.37
N THR A 40 -11.77 6.11 8.55
CA THR A 40 -10.98 7.31 8.87
C THR A 40 -9.90 6.94 9.88
N PHE A 41 -8.67 7.36 9.62
CA PHE A 41 -7.49 7.11 10.45
C PHE A 41 -6.92 8.41 10.99
N LYS A 42 -6.28 8.36 12.15
CA LYS A 42 -5.82 9.56 12.87
C LYS A 42 -4.74 10.39 12.15
N ILE A 43 -3.91 9.73 11.35
CA ILE A 43 -2.76 10.35 10.65
C ILE A 43 -2.52 9.65 9.30
N PRO A 44 -1.97 10.35 8.30
CA PRO A 44 -1.73 9.82 6.96
C PRO A 44 -0.37 9.10 6.87
N VAL A 45 -0.12 8.17 7.80
CA VAL A 45 1.09 7.35 7.79
C VAL A 45 0.76 5.89 8.07
N VAL A 46 1.59 5.00 7.55
CA VAL A 46 1.47 3.55 7.75
C VAL A 46 2.88 2.96 7.91
N PRO A 47 3.09 2.03 8.87
CA PRO A 47 4.35 1.30 8.94
C PRO A 47 4.57 0.48 7.66
N ALA A 48 5.84 0.26 7.28
CA ALA A 48 6.14 -0.66 6.19
C ALA A 48 5.65 -2.07 6.53
N ASN A 49 5.02 -2.75 5.58
CA ASN A 49 4.47 -4.10 5.69
C ASN A 49 5.58 -5.18 5.64
N MET A 50 6.61 -5.02 6.46
CA MET A 50 7.80 -5.88 6.55
C MET A 50 7.85 -6.59 7.90
N GLU A 51 8.33 -7.83 7.94
CA GLU A 51 8.45 -8.63 9.18
C GLU A 51 9.28 -7.95 10.28
N SER A 52 10.24 -7.11 9.89
CA SER A 52 11.12 -6.40 10.82
C SER A 52 10.49 -5.13 11.38
N VAL A 53 9.29 -4.76 10.92
CA VAL A 53 8.63 -3.48 11.24
C VAL A 53 7.29 -3.69 11.93
N ILE A 54 6.49 -4.67 11.47
CA ILE A 54 5.15 -4.93 12.01
C ILE A 54 5.00 -6.39 12.43
N ASP A 55 4.29 -6.60 13.54
CA ASP A 55 3.87 -7.91 14.03
C ASP A 55 2.41 -7.85 14.51
N ASP A 56 1.85 -8.98 14.95
CA ASP A 56 0.47 -9.08 15.42
C ASP A 56 0.17 -8.10 16.57
N LYS A 57 1.12 -7.92 17.50
CA LYS A 57 0.94 -7.04 18.67
C LYS A 57 0.83 -5.59 18.25
N LEU A 58 1.70 -5.15 17.34
CA LEU A 58 1.67 -3.79 16.82
C LEU A 58 0.42 -3.56 15.95
N ALA A 59 0.03 -4.52 15.12
CA ALA A 59 -1.18 -4.43 14.31
C ALA A 59 -2.44 -4.25 15.15
N VAL A 60 -2.61 -5.06 16.21
CA VAL A 60 -3.71 -4.93 17.17
C VAL A 60 -3.71 -3.54 17.81
N TRP A 61 -2.55 -3.10 18.34
CA TRP A 61 -2.44 -1.80 18.98
C TRP A 61 -2.79 -0.64 18.04
N LEU A 62 -2.33 -0.69 16.78
CA LEU A 62 -2.63 0.33 15.77
C LEU A 62 -4.14 0.38 15.47
N ALA A 63 -4.75 -0.78 15.26
CA ALA A 63 -6.18 -0.88 14.96
C ALA A 63 -7.05 -0.37 16.12
N GLU A 64 -6.76 -0.79 17.37
CA GLU A 64 -7.46 -0.34 18.58
C GLU A 64 -7.38 1.19 18.77
N ASN A 65 -6.30 1.80 18.28
CA ASN A 65 -6.06 3.23 18.43
C ASN A 65 -6.43 4.06 17.20
N GLY A 66 -7.05 3.47 16.18
CA GLY A 66 -7.51 4.19 14.98
C GLY A 66 -6.38 4.60 14.02
N TYR A 67 -5.30 3.83 13.99
CA TYR A 67 -4.20 3.96 13.04
C TYR A 67 -4.30 2.88 11.95
N TYR A 68 -3.94 3.26 10.72
CA TYR A 68 -3.86 2.30 9.63
C TYR A 68 -2.60 1.45 9.74
N TYR A 69 -2.70 0.19 9.32
CA TYR A 69 -1.59 -0.76 9.25
C TYR A 69 -1.79 -1.67 8.05
N ILE A 70 -0.71 -2.27 7.56
CA ILE A 70 -0.76 -3.37 6.58
C ILE A 70 0.14 -4.48 7.11
N MET A 71 -0.43 -5.67 7.37
CA MET A 71 0.36 -6.80 7.85
C MET A 71 1.26 -7.34 6.75
N HIS A 72 2.49 -7.75 7.10
CA HIS A 72 3.41 -8.39 6.17
C HIS A 72 2.89 -9.77 5.72
N ARG A 73 3.52 -10.33 4.68
CA ARG A 73 3.20 -11.67 4.16
C ARG A 73 4.22 -12.76 4.49
N PHE A 74 5.17 -12.50 5.39
CA PHE A 74 6.02 -13.55 5.94
C PHE A 74 5.18 -14.49 6.82
N GLN A 75 5.51 -15.79 6.83
CA GLN A 75 4.66 -16.84 7.45
C GLN A 75 3.22 -16.83 6.91
N PRO A 76 3.03 -17.03 5.59
CA PRO A 76 1.73 -16.90 4.92
C PRO A 76 0.64 -17.81 5.50
N GLU A 77 1.01 -18.91 6.13
CA GLU A 77 0.12 -19.85 6.81
C GLU A 77 -0.64 -19.23 7.99
N LYS A 78 -0.11 -18.17 8.62
CA LYS A 78 -0.74 -17.53 9.78
C LYS A 78 -1.79 -16.49 9.43
N ARG A 79 -1.92 -16.12 8.16
CA ARG A 79 -2.74 -14.98 7.73
C ARG A 79 -4.23 -15.17 8.01
N ILE A 80 -4.76 -16.39 7.86
CA ILE A 80 -6.18 -16.68 8.18
C ILE A 80 -6.43 -16.51 9.68
N ASP A 81 -5.57 -17.10 10.51
CA ASP A 81 -5.67 -16.99 11.96
C ASP A 81 -5.55 -15.53 12.42
N PHE A 82 -4.67 -14.76 11.79
CA PHE A 82 -4.56 -13.32 12.02
C PHE A 82 -5.85 -12.58 11.71
N ILE A 83 -6.48 -12.82 10.55
CA ILE A 83 -7.74 -12.17 10.18
C ILE A 83 -8.84 -12.52 11.18
N LYS A 84 -8.99 -13.80 11.52
CA LYS A 84 -9.96 -14.28 12.51
C LYS A 84 -9.73 -13.61 13.87
N MET A 85 -8.48 -13.55 14.34
CA MET A 85 -8.11 -12.90 15.59
C MET A 85 -8.45 -11.40 15.60
N MET A 86 -8.21 -10.68 14.50
CA MET A 86 -8.59 -9.26 14.39
C MET A 86 -10.11 -9.09 14.45
N HIS A 87 -10.86 -9.92 13.71
CA HIS A 87 -12.33 -9.87 13.69
C HIS A 87 -12.96 -10.25 15.03
N GLU A 88 -12.42 -11.25 15.73
CA GLU A 88 -12.85 -11.63 17.10
C GLU A 88 -12.72 -10.47 18.09
N LYS A 89 -11.74 -9.58 17.87
CA LYS A 89 -11.54 -8.35 18.66
C LYS A 89 -12.39 -7.17 18.18
N GLY A 90 -13.18 -7.34 17.11
CA GLY A 90 -13.93 -6.24 16.48
C GLY A 90 -13.04 -5.25 15.71
N LEU A 91 -11.83 -5.67 15.32
CA LEU A 91 -10.85 -4.86 14.60
C LEU A 91 -10.85 -5.22 13.11
N PHE A 92 -10.46 -4.27 12.26
CA PHE A 92 -10.32 -4.53 10.82
C PHE A 92 -9.06 -5.34 10.54
N ALA A 93 -9.09 -6.17 9.50
CA ALA A 93 -7.95 -6.92 9.02
C ALA A 93 -7.37 -6.28 7.74
N SER A 94 -6.07 -5.98 7.77
CA SER A 94 -5.30 -5.57 6.59
C SER A 94 -4.11 -6.48 6.35
N ILE A 95 -4.07 -7.11 5.17
CA ILE A 95 -3.06 -8.14 4.83
C ILE A 95 -2.32 -7.83 3.53
N SER A 96 -1.16 -8.46 3.34
CA SER A 96 -0.41 -8.46 2.09
C SER A 96 -0.52 -9.80 1.35
N VAL A 97 -0.55 -9.75 0.02
CA VAL A 97 -0.53 -10.92 -0.88
C VAL A 97 0.45 -10.71 -2.03
N GLY A 98 1.00 -11.80 -2.58
CA GLY A 98 1.77 -11.78 -3.82
C GLY A 98 0.92 -12.14 -5.05
N ILE A 99 1.59 -12.71 -6.07
CA ILE A 99 1.00 -13.10 -7.36
C ILE A 99 1.28 -14.56 -7.76
N LYS A 100 1.83 -15.36 -6.84
CA LYS A 100 2.13 -16.77 -7.09
C LYS A 100 0.85 -17.60 -7.01
N ASP A 101 0.83 -18.78 -7.62
CA ASP A 101 -0.33 -19.69 -7.59
C ASP A 101 -0.79 -20.03 -6.16
N SER A 102 0.15 -20.11 -5.20
CA SER A 102 -0.17 -20.30 -3.79
C SER A 102 -1.04 -19.18 -3.19
N GLU A 103 -0.97 -17.97 -3.74
CA GLU A 103 -1.80 -16.84 -3.31
C GLU A 103 -3.21 -16.93 -3.87
N TYR A 104 -3.40 -17.47 -5.09
CA TYR A 104 -4.74 -17.76 -5.62
C TYR A 104 -5.45 -18.79 -4.72
N ASN A 105 -4.76 -19.88 -4.38
CA ASN A 105 -5.28 -20.89 -3.44
C ASN A 105 -5.63 -20.29 -2.07
N PHE A 106 -4.82 -19.33 -1.59
CA PHE A 106 -5.09 -18.63 -0.33
C PHE A 106 -6.35 -17.76 -0.41
N ILE A 107 -6.58 -17.03 -1.50
CA ILE A 107 -7.82 -16.28 -1.71
C ILE A 107 -9.03 -17.22 -1.81
N ASP A 108 -8.92 -18.34 -2.53
CA ASP A 108 -9.99 -19.36 -2.57
C ASP A 108 -10.29 -19.91 -1.17
N GLN A 109 -9.26 -20.12 -0.35
CA GLN A 109 -9.43 -20.56 1.05
C GLN A 109 -10.16 -19.50 1.90
N LEU A 110 -9.82 -18.22 1.75
CA LEU A 110 -10.52 -17.12 2.43
C LEU A 110 -12.01 -17.13 2.09
N VAL A 111 -12.36 -17.31 0.80
CA VAL A 111 -13.75 -17.39 0.35
C VAL A 111 -14.44 -18.63 0.93
N ALA A 112 -13.79 -19.79 0.87
CA ALA A 112 -14.36 -21.05 1.34
C ALA A 112 -14.64 -21.05 2.86
N GLU A 113 -13.79 -20.37 3.64
CA GLU A 113 -13.94 -20.22 5.09
C GLU A 113 -14.79 -19.00 5.49
N ASP A 114 -15.29 -18.22 4.52
CA ASP A 114 -16.01 -16.95 4.73
C ASP A 114 -15.22 -15.92 5.56
N VAL A 115 -13.90 -15.90 5.39
CA VAL A 115 -12.96 -14.99 6.09
C VAL A 115 -12.62 -13.82 5.17
N LYS A 116 -13.15 -12.62 5.46
CA LYS A 116 -13.10 -11.47 4.55
C LYS A 116 -12.27 -10.32 5.13
N PRO A 117 -10.99 -10.16 4.74
CA PRO A 117 -10.21 -9.00 5.17
C PRO A 117 -10.77 -7.72 4.53
N GLU A 118 -10.82 -6.63 5.31
CA GLU A 118 -11.29 -5.34 4.80
C GLU A 118 -10.31 -4.67 3.86
N TYR A 119 -9.00 -4.93 4.02
CA TYR A 119 -7.96 -4.38 3.17
C TYR A 119 -7.01 -5.48 2.69
N ILE A 120 -6.73 -5.51 1.39
CA ILE A 120 -5.73 -6.38 0.79
C ILE A 120 -4.72 -5.51 0.03
N THR A 121 -3.44 -5.78 0.23
CA THR A 121 -2.35 -5.16 -0.52
C THR A 121 -1.65 -6.18 -1.40
N ILE A 122 -1.74 -6.05 -2.72
CA ILE A 122 -0.85 -6.78 -3.63
C ILE A 122 0.52 -6.11 -3.55
N ASP A 123 1.50 -6.82 -2.98
CA ASP A 123 2.83 -6.29 -2.69
C ASP A 123 3.92 -7.06 -3.43
N VAL A 124 4.28 -6.53 -4.59
CA VAL A 124 5.35 -7.06 -5.45
C VAL A 124 6.36 -5.97 -5.80
N ALA A 125 7.61 -6.36 -6.04
CA ALA A 125 8.68 -5.41 -6.35
C ALA A 125 8.42 -4.59 -7.63
N HIS A 126 7.76 -5.20 -8.62
CA HIS A 126 7.35 -4.54 -9.86
C HIS A 126 5.86 -4.80 -10.12
N GLY A 127 5.03 -3.83 -9.70
CA GLY A 127 3.57 -3.92 -9.74
C GLY A 127 2.96 -3.79 -11.14
N HIS A 128 3.65 -3.13 -12.07
CA HIS A 128 3.18 -2.94 -13.43
C HIS A 128 3.42 -4.20 -14.27
N SER A 129 2.61 -5.24 -14.04
CA SER A 129 2.75 -6.52 -14.73
C SER A 129 1.41 -7.21 -14.98
N VAL A 130 1.37 -8.01 -16.06
CA VAL A 130 0.19 -8.82 -16.43
C VAL A 130 -0.26 -9.78 -15.33
N TYR A 131 0.65 -10.23 -14.46
CA TYR A 131 0.32 -11.14 -13.36
C TYR A 131 -0.34 -10.43 -12.18
N VAL A 132 0.03 -9.17 -11.94
CA VAL A 132 -0.64 -8.32 -10.96
C VAL A 132 -2.05 -8.00 -11.43
N ILE A 133 -2.23 -7.63 -12.71
CA ILE A 133 -3.56 -7.37 -13.29
C ILE A 133 -4.47 -8.60 -13.14
N LYS A 134 -3.97 -9.80 -13.43
CA LYS A 134 -4.72 -11.06 -13.19
C LYS A 134 -5.12 -11.24 -11.72
N MET A 135 -4.23 -10.92 -10.78
CA MET A 135 -4.54 -11.01 -9.34
C MET A 135 -5.55 -9.95 -8.91
N ILE A 136 -5.52 -8.73 -9.48
CA ILE A 136 -6.54 -7.69 -9.23
C ILE A 136 -7.92 -8.22 -9.60
N HIS A 137 -8.09 -8.68 -10.83
CA HIS A 137 -9.37 -9.21 -11.30
C HIS A 137 -9.86 -10.37 -10.44
N TYR A 138 -8.96 -11.28 -10.09
CA TYR A 138 -9.29 -12.43 -9.27
C TYR A 138 -9.75 -12.02 -7.86
N ILE A 139 -9.04 -11.11 -7.20
CA ILE A 139 -9.46 -10.61 -5.88
C ILE A 139 -10.78 -9.83 -5.97
N LYS A 140 -10.96 -8.98 -6.99
CA LYS A 140 -12.21 -8.23 -7.17
C LYS A 140 -13.41 -9.11 -7.50
N GLU A 141 -13.21 -10.25 -8.17
CA GLU A 141 -14.25 -11.25 -8.38
C GLU A 141 -14.61 -11.99 -7.09
N LYS A 142 -13.60 -12.44 -6.33
CA LYS A 142 -13.76 -13.32 -5.17
C LYS A 142 -14.11 -12.61 -3.88
N LEU A 143 -13.54 -11.42 -3.67
CA LEU A 143 -13.64 -10.61 -2.47
C LEU A 143 -13.96 -9.15 -2.86
N PRO A 144 -15.12 -8.89 -3.48
CA PRO A 144 -15.44 -7.58 -4.07
C PRO A 144 -15.49 -6.43 -3.06
N ASP A 145 -15.78 -6.73 -1.79
CA ASP A 145 -15.87 -5.76 -0.70
C ASP A 145 -14.51 -5.37 -0.11
N ALA A 146 -13.44 -6.12 -0.43
CA ALA A 146 -12.10 -5.82 0.06
C ALA A 146 -11.52 -4.58 -0.65
N PHE A 147 -11.03 -3.63 0.15
CA PHE A 147 -10.31 -2.48 -0.38
C PHE A 147 -8.91 -2.92 -0.83
N LEU A 148 -8.65 -2.80 -2.13
CA LEU A 148 -7.49 -3.35 -2.80
C LEU A 148 -6.45 -2.27 -3.12
N THR A 149 -5.33 -2.31 -2.40
CA THR A 149 -4.15 -1.51 -2.70
C THR A 149 -3.19 -2.32 -3.57
N VAL A 150 -2.63 -1.72 -4.62
CA VAL A 150 -1.75 -2.43 -5.56
C VAL A 150 -0.42 -1.71 -5.73
N GLY A 151 0.68 -2.44 -5.59
CA GLY A 151 2.00 -1.88 -5.86
C GLY A 151 3.12 -2.92 -5.93
N ASN A 152 4.37 -2.49 -6.09
CA ASN A 152 4.80 -1.10 -6.18
C ASN A 152 4.91 -0.61 -7.63
N VAL A 153 4.53 0.64 -7.86
CA VAL A 153 4.65 1.32 -9.16
C VAL A 153 5.44 2.61 -9.07
N ALA A 154 5.88 3.14 -10.20
CA ALA A 154 6.76 4.31 -10.26
C ALA A 154 6.44 5.27 -11.41
N THR A 155 5.43 4.97 -12.23
CA THR A 155 5.09 5.77 -13.41
C THR A 155 3.60 6.10 -13.43
N PRO A 156 3.21 7.26 -14.02
CA PRO A 156 1.80 7.59 -14.21
C PRO A 156 1.04 6.55 -15.05
N GLU A 157 1.69 5.94 -16.03
CA GLU A 157 1.09 4.90 -16.88
C GLU A 157 0.72 3.67 -16.05
N ALA A 158 1.62 3.23 -15.17
CA ALA A 158 1.36 2.11 -14.28
C ALA A 158 0.22 2.41 -13.31
N VAL A 159 0.15 3.63 -12.76
CA VAL A 159 -0.94 4.05 -11.88
C VAL A 159 -2.28 3.97 -12.62
N ARG A 160 -2.38 4.59 -13.81
CA ARG A 160 -3.61 4.61 -14.61
C ARG A 160 -4.08 3.22 -15.00
N GLU A 161 -3.15 2.36 -15.43
CA GLU A 161 -3.50 0.99 -15.81
C GLU A 161 -4.04 0.22 -14.60
N LEU A 162 -3.33 0.20 -13.47
CA LEU A 162 -3.80 -0.53 -12.29
C LEU A 162 -5.13 0.00 -11.73
N GLU A 163 -5.37 1.32 -11.79
CA GLU A 163 -6.67 1.91 -11.44
C GLU A 163 -7.79 1.44 -12.37
N ASN A 164 -7.55 1.43 -13.69
CA ASN A 164 -8.53 0.96 -14.68
C ASN A 164 -8.85 -0.54 -14.53
N GLU A 165 -7.87 -1.35 -14.14
CA GLU A 165 -8.05 -2.79 -13.90
C GLU A 165 -8.72 -3.08 -12.55
N GLY A 166 -8.93 -2.07 -11.71
CA GLY A 166 -9.76 -2.16 -10.49
C GLY A 166 -9.00 -2.06 -9.16
N ALA A 167 -7.79 -1.50 -9.13
CA ALA A 167 -7.18 -1.08 -7.86
C ALA A 167 -7.98 0.06 -7.22
N ASP A 168 -8.26 -0.02 -5.91
CA ASP A 168 -8.88 1.11 -5.18
C ASP A 168 -7.83 2.15 -4.73
N ALA A 169 -6.57 1.73 -4.63
CA ALA A 169 -5.41 2.59 -4.40
C ALA A 169 -4.14 1.99 -5.02
N THR A 170 -3.18 2.85 -5.39
CA THR A 170 -1.86 2.42 -5.87
C THR A 170 -0.76 2.80 -4.88
N LYS A 171 0.22 1.91 -4.68
CA LYS A 171 1.37 2.11 -3.79
C LYS A 171 2.60 2.48 -4.63
N VAL A 172 3.02 3.75 -4.54
CA VAL A 172 4.09 4.32 -5.35
C VAL A 172 5.44 4.21 -4.64
N GLY A 173 6.46 3.76 -5.36
CA GLY A 173 7.86 3.76 -4.93
C GLY A 173 8.61 2.50 -5.36
N VAL A 174 9.57 2.66 -6.27
CA VAL A 174 10.50 1.59 -6.67
C VAL A 174 11.92 2.03 -6.35
N GLY A 175 12.55 1.36 -5.37
CA GLY A 175 13.91 1.71 -4.97
C GLY A 175 14.14 2.92 -4.04
N PRO A 176 13.15 3.67 -3.49
CA PRO A 176 13.45 4.86 -2.67
C PRO A 176 13.77 4.53 -1.20
N GLY A 177 13.53 3.29 -0.76
CA GLY A 177 13.74 2.92 0.64
C GLY A 177 15.21 2.99 1.04
N ARG A 178 15.51 3.50 2.24
CA ARG A 178 16.89 3.64 2.75
C ARG A 178 17.67 2.32 2.77
N ALA A 179 17.00 1.21 3.08
CA ALA A 179 17.58 -0.14 3.07
C ALA A 179 17.42 -0.86 1.71
N CYS A 180 16.84 -0.19 0.71
CA CYS A 180 16.56 -0.79 -0.58
C CYS A 180 17.83 -0.86 -1.43
N ILE A 181 18.10 -2.02 -2.02
CA ILE A 181 19.25 -2.25 -2.89
C ILE A 181 18.91 -2.20 -4.39
N THR A 182 17.63 -2.00 -4.76
CA THR A 182 17.16 -2.05 -6.15
C THR A 182 17.95 -1.11 -7.04
N LYS A 183 18.03 0.18 -6.69
CA LYS A 183 18.81 1.18 -7.45
C LYS A 183 20.27 0.76 -7.64
N LEU A 184 20.91 0.28 -6.57
CA LEU A 184 22.33 -0.12 -6.60
C LEU A 184 22.58 -1.38 -7.42
N LYS A 185 21.64 -2.33 -7.46
CA LYS A 185 21.82 -3.63 -8.12
C LYS A 185 21.30 -3.67 -9.54
N THR A 186 20.25 -2.91 -9.86
CA THR A 186 19.57 -2.99 -11.16
C THR A 186 19.73 -1.71 -11.98
N GLY A 187 20.07 -0.58 -11.35
CA GLY A 187 20.03 0.73 -11.98
C GLY A 187 18.62 1.30 -12.15
N PHE A 188 17.57 0.57 -11.74
CA PHE A 188 16.18 1.03 -11.80
C PHE A 188 15.73 1.62 -10.46
N GLY A 189 14.91 2.65 -10.53
CA GLY A 189 14.23 3.25 -9.40
C GLY A 189 13.46 4.50 -9.80
N THR A 190 12.84 5.15 -8.82
CA THR A 190 12.19 6.44 -9.02
C THR A 190 12.57 7.41 -7.91
N VAL A 191 12.53 8.69 -8.24
CA VAL A 191 12.59 9.79 -7.27
C VAL A 191 11.20 10.04 -6.68
N VAL A 192 11.14 10.83 -5.61
CA VAL A 192 9.89 11.10 -4.89
C VAL A 192 8.97 12.04 -5.67
N ALA A 193 9.55 13.03 -6.36
CA ALA A 193 8.81 14.00 -7.18
C ALA A 193 9.53 14.25 -8.50
N GLY A 194 8.77 14.60 -9.54
CA GLY A 194 9.33 14.96 -10.83
C GLY A 194 8.29 15.73 -11.65
N ASN A 195 8.74 16.48 -12.65
CA ASN A 195 7.81 17.12 -13.59
C ASN A 195 7.27 16.08 -14.57
N TRP A 196 6.19 15.39 -14.18
CA TRP A 196 5.52 14.33 -14.96
C TRP A 196 4.48 14.83 -15.97
N LEU A 197 4.44 16.13 -16.23
CA LEU A 197 3.57 16.74 -17.23
C LEU A 197 4.36 16.94 -18.55
N PRO A 198 3.81 16.53 -19.70
CA PRO A 198 4.39 16.83 -21.01
C PRO A 198 4.31 18.32 -21.36
#